data_AF-A0A1U9NL04-F1
#
_entry.id   AF-A0A1U9NL04-F1
#
_cell.length_a   1.000
_cell.length_b   1.000
_cell.length_c   1.000
_cell.angle_alpha   90.00
_cell.angle_beta   90.00
_cell.angle_gamma   90.00
#
_symmetry.space_group_name_H-M   'P 1'
#
loop_
_entity.id
_entity.type
_entity.pdbx_description
1 polymer ?
#
loop_
_entity_poly.entity_id
_entity_poly.type
_entity_poly.pdbx_seq_one_letter_code
_entity_poly.pdbx_strand_id
1 'polypeptide(L)'
;MNSESVKIRAFAALVPYPVIICGCYYFDNSWATVLIYHLWLLTCLLLFRRDIFGKVLKGWNCKVFLALAAVGLASGLAIVVVWPLARSEDVELASLLNRLSIGGHWRFVFVVYSIAVNPLLEETFWRGFIDGPSKWPNWADAAFAGYHVPVAMMAIDFLWCVPLFFTLMFAAYLYRQTYLHLGGLALPYLSHLIADISISTAISWIAYGAA
;
A
#
# COMPACT_ATOMS: atom_id res chain seq x y z
N MET A 1 -21.04 1.37 -17.40
CA MET A 1 -19.63 1.39 -17.86
C MET A 1 -19.54 0.53 -19.11
N ASN A 2 -18.84 0.97 -20.16
CA ASN A 2 -18.61 0.11 -21.32
C ASN A 2 -17.68 -1.06 -20.92
N SER A 3 -17.75 -2.17 -21.63
CA SER A 3 -16.93 -3.36 -21.38
C SER A 3 -15.43 -3.10 -21.51
N GLU A 4 -15.03 -2.17 -22.37
CA GLU A 4 -13.63 -1.78 -22.57
C GLU A 4 -13.03 -1.11 -21.35
N SER A 5 -13.76 -0.21 -20.69
CA SER A 5 -13.29 0.44 -19.46
C SER A 5 -13.06 -0.56 -18.33
N VAL A 6 -13.90 -1.61 -18.24
CA VAL A 6 -13.72 -2.69 -17.25
C VAL A 6 -12.42 -3.44 -17.51
N LYS A 7 -12.15 -3.82 -18.77
CA LYS A 7 -10.92 -4.53 -19.16
C LYS A 7 -9.67 -3.71 -18.86
N ILE A 8 -9.67 -2.41 -19.18
CA ILE A 8 -8.54 -1.52 -18.92
C ILE A 8 -8.26 -1.41 -17.41
N ARG A 9 -9.30 -1.24 -16.58
CA ARG A 9 -9.13 -1.17 -15.13
C ARG A 9 -8.63 -2.48 -14.53
N ALA A 10 -9.18 -3.61 -14.97
CA ALA A 10 -8.72 -4.92 -14.53
C ALA A 10 -7.25 -5.15 -14.88
N PHE A 11 -6.86 -4.85 -16.13
CA PHE A 11 -5.46 -4.91 -16.54
C PHE A 11 -4.58 -4.00 -15.68
N ALA A 12 -4.98 -2.73 -15.50
CA ALA A 12 -4.21 -1.77 -14.72
C ALA A 12 -4.02 -2.17 -13.26
N ALA A 13 -5.02 -2.77 -12.64
CA ALA A 13 -4.95 -3.29 -11.28
C ALA A 13 -4.07 -4.54 -11.13
N LEU A 14 -3.81 -5.27 -12.23
CA LEU A 14 -3.00 -6.49 -12.22
C LEU A 14 -1.53 -6.26 -12.57
N VAL A 15 -1.18 -5.16 -13.25
CA VAL A 15 0.23 -4.80 -13.54
C VAL A 15 1.15 -4.75 -12.32
N PRO A 16 0.72 -4.37 -11.10
CA PRO A 16 1.62 -4.35 -9.94
C PRO A 16 2.22 -5.72 -9.59
N TYR A 17 1.50 -6.81 -9.89
CA TYR A 17 1.95 -8.17 -9.59
C TYR A 17 3.25 -8.55 -10.32
N PRO A 18 3.33 -8.50 -11.67
CA PRO A 18 4.57 -8.78 -12.36
C PRO A 18 5.67 -7.76 -12.05
N VAL A 19 5.33 -6.48 -11.78
CA VAL A 19 6.34 -5.47 -11.41
C VAL A 19 7.03 -5.86 -10.10
N ILE A 20 6.25 -6.25 -9.08
CA ILE A 20 6.77 -6.67 -7.77
C ILE A 20 7.51 -7.99 -7.88
N ILE A 21 6.93 -8.98 -8.56
CA ILE A 21 7.57 -10.29 -8.74
C ILE A 21 8.92 -10.11 -9.44
N CYS A 22 8.96 -9.46 -10.60
CA CYS A 22 10.21 -9.22 -11.32
C CYS A 22 11.20 -8.38 -10.48
N GLY A 23 10.75 -7.26 -9.94
CA GLY A 23 11.63 -6.30 -9.28
C GLY A 23 12.18 -6.77 -7.94
N CYS A 24 11.36 -7.41 -7.11
CA CYS A 24 11.77 -7.86 -5.78
C CYS A 24 12.39 -9.28 -5.78
N TYR A 25 11.90 -10.22 -6.59
CA TYR A 25 12.38 -11.61 -6.54
C TYR A 25 13.48 -11.92 -7.56
N TYR A 26 13.52 -11.22 -8.70
CA TYR A 26 14.54 -11.49 -9.73
C TYR A 26 15.65 -10.44 -9.76
N PHE A 27 15.34 -9.18 -9.49
CA PHE A 27 16.32 -8.08 -9.53
C PHE A 27 16.79 -7.60 -8.16
N ASP A 28 16.16 -8.05 -7.06
CA ASP A 28 16.44 -7.61 -5.69
C ASP A 28 16.52 -6.07 -5.55
N ASN A 29 15.64 -5.33 -6.23
CA ASN A 29 15.71 -3.88 -6.29
C ASN A 29 14.37 -3.20 -6.04
N SER A 30 14.11 -2.83 -4.77
CA SER A 30 12.87 -2.17 -4.39
C SER A 30 12.72 -0.75 -4.96
N TRP A 31 13.82 -0.03 -5.20
CA TRP A 31 13.76 1.28 -5.86
C TRP A 31 13.23 1.19 -7.29
N ALA A 32 13.82 0.33 -8.11
CA ALA A 32 13.36 0.11 -9.49
C ALA A 32 11.90 -0.38 -9.50
N THR A 33 11.56 -1.30 -8.60
CA THR A 33 10.20 -1.84 -8.43
C THR A 33 9.19 -0.71 -8.18
N VAL A 34 9.42 0.12 -7.14
CA VAL A 34 8.48 1.17 -6.76
C VAL A 34 8.39 2.27 -7.81
N LEU A 35 9.50 2.63 -8.45
CA LEU A 35 9.51 3.68 -9.48
C LEU A 35 8.76 3.23 -10.74
N ILE A 36 8.93 1.98 -11.18
CA ILE A 36 8.17 1.43 -12.32
C ILE A 36 6.68 1.34 -11.97
N TYR A 37 6.36 0.87 -10.76
CA TYR A 37 4.98 0.83 -10.27
C TYR A 37 4.33 2.22 -10.26
N HIS A 38 5.00 3.21 -9.68
CA HIS A 38 4.50 4.59 -9.62
C HIS A 38 4.40 5.26 -10.99
N LEU A 39 5.33 4.98 -11.90
CA LEU A 39 5.24 5.43 -13.29
C LEU A 39 3.97 4.88 -13.94
N TRP A 40 3.68 3.59 -13.75
CA TRP A 40 2.44 2.97 -14.25
C TRP A 40 1.18 3.63 -13.68
N LEU A 41 1.12 3.84 -12.35
CA LEU A 41 0.00 4.52 -11.71
C LEU A 41 -0.21 5.91 -12.31
N LEU A 42 0.87 6.69 -12.38
CA LEU A 42 0.84 8.05 -12.88
C LEU A 42 0.41 8.10 -14.36
N THR A 43 0.90 7.19 -15.20
CA THR A 43 0.47 7.07 -16.59
C THR A 43 -1.03 6.81 -16.69
N CYS A 44 -1.56 5.86 -15.91
CA CYS A 44 -3.01 5.59 -15.90
C CYS A 44 -3.82 6.83 -15.47
N LEU A 45 -3.38 7.51 -14.42
CA LEU A 45 -4.03 8.72 -13.91
C LEU A 45 -3.99 9.86 -14.94
N LEU A 46 -2.85 10.10 -15.56
CA LEU A 46 -2.68 11.15 -16.56
C LEU A 46 -3.42 10.86 -17.87
N LEU A 47 -3.63 9.59 -18.23
CA LEU A 47 -4.37 9.26 -19.45
C LEU A 47 -5.88 9.22 -19.22
N PHE A 48 -6.34 8.72 -18.07
CA PHE A 48 -7.75 8.40 -17.88
C PHE A 48 -8.46 9.23 -16.82
N ARG A 49 -7.78 9.80 -15.82
CA ARG A 49 -8.40 10.42 -14.64
C ARG A 49 -7.64 11.62 -14.05
N ARG A 50 -7.19 12.56 -14.89
CA ARG A 50 -6.49 13.79 -14.43
C ARG A 50 -7.29 14.61 -13.40
N ASP A 51 -8.62 14.55 -13.48
CA ASP A 51 -9.53 15.25 -12.57
C ASP A 51 -9.36 14.85 -11.10
N ILE A 52 -8.83 13.64 -10.83
CA ILE A 52 -8.75 13.10 -9.48
C ILE A 52 -7.81 13.90 -8.57
N PHE A 53 -6.75 14.49 -9.12
CA PHE A 53 -5.80 15.29 -8.33
C PHE A 53 -6.48 16.48 -7.65
N GLY A 54 -7.53 17.04 -8.26
CA GLY A 54 -8.36 18.09 -7.66
C GLY A 54 -9.25 17.63 -6.50
N LYS A 55 -9.25 16.33 -6.15
CA LYS A 55 -9.98 15.74 -5.02
C LYS A 55 -9.09 15.32 -3.86
N VAL A 56 -7.76 15.42 -3.99
CA VAL A 56 -6.78 14.98 -2.97
C VAL A 56 -7.05 15.64 -1.61
N LEU A 57 -7.34 16.93 -1.59
CA LEU A 57 -7.58 17.69 -0.35
C LEU A 57 -9.07 17.86 -0.01
N LYS A 58 -9.97 17.12 -0.67
CA LYS A 58 -11.43 17.20 -0.45
C LYS A 58 -11.93 16.08 0.47
N GLY A 59 -13.13 16.24 0.99
CA GLY A 59 -13.82 15.22 1.80
C GLY A 59 -13.33 15.14 3.24
N TRP A 60 -12.92 16.26 3.84
CA TRP A 60 -12.43 16.30 5.21
C TRP A 60 -13.55 16.07 6.23
N ASN A 61 -13.29 15.19 7.20
CA ASN A 61 -14.13 15.01 8.39
C ASN A 61 -13.23 14.61 9.57
N CYS A 62 -13.16 15.46 10.60
CA CYS A 62 -12.25 15.25 11.73
C CYS A 62 -12.53 13.97 12.53
N LYS A 63 -13.82 13.61 12.75
CA LYS A 63 -14.16 12.41 13.52
C LYS A 63 -13.74 11.14 12.79
N VAL A 64 -14.00 11.09 11.48
CA VAL A 64 -13.59 9.96 10.63
C VAL A 64 -12.07 9.92 10.51
N PHE A 65 -11.41 11.08 10.39
CA PHE A 65 -9.95 11.18 10.39
C PHE A 65 -9.35 10.56 11.65
N LEU A 66 -9.81 10.95 12.83
CA LEU A 66 -9.26 10.42 14.09
C LEU A 66 -9.43 8.90 14.20
N ALA A 67 -10.57 8.36 13.76
CA ALA A 67 -10.81 6.92 13.73
C ALA A 67 -9.84 6.21 12.77
N LEU A 68 -9.71 6.70 11.53
CA LEU A 68 -8.81 6.11 10.54
C LEU A 68 -7.33 6.28 10.89
N ALA A 69 -6.96 7.40 11.52
CA ALA A 69 -5.61 7.64 12.04
C ALA A 69 -5.27 6.67 13.17
N ALA A 70 -6.21 6.38 14.09
CA ALA A 70 -6.01 5.38 15.13
C ALA A 70 -5.79 3.98 14.55
N VAL A 71 -6.56 3.59 13.52
CA VAL A 71 -6.35 2.33 12.80
C VAL A 71 -5.00 2.31 12.09
N GLY A 72 -4.63 3.40 11.42
CA GLY A 72 -3.33 3.55 10.77
C GLY A 72 -2.16 3.42 11.75
N LEU A 73 -2.22 4.08 12.91
CA LEU A 73 -1.21 3.95 13.96
C LEU A 73 -1.13 2.53 14.53
N ALA A 74 -2.27 1.86 14.70
CA ALA A 74 -2.31 0.48 15.20
C ALA A 74 -1.62 -0.54 14.27
N SER A 75 -1.44 -0.23 12.98
CA SER A 75 -0.80 -1.14 12.02
C SER A 75 0.65 -1.48 12.38
N GLY A 76 1.49 -0.49 12.69
CA GLY A 76 2.88 -0.71 13.12
C GLY A 76 2.96 -1.45 14.46
N LEU A 77 2.07 -1.14 15.41
CA LEU A 77 2.00 -1.88 16.68
C LEU A 77 1.64 -3.35 16.44
N ALA A 78 0.66 -3.62 15.57
CA ALA A 78 0.28 -4.98 15.20
C ALA A 78 1.47 -5.73 14.58
N ILE A 79 2.26 -5.08 13.71
CA ILE A 79 3.49 -5.66 13.17
C ILE A 79 4.46 -6.04 14.28
N VAL A 80 4.77 -5.13 15.22
CA VAL A 80 5.70 -5.42 16.33
C VAL A 80 5.24 -6.61 17.17
N VAL A 81 3.94 -6.68 17.48
CA VAL A 81 3.36 -7.75 18.31
C VAL A 81 3.32 -9.09 17.57
N VAL A 82 2.97 -9.08 16.29
CA VAL A 82 2.81 -10.30 15.49
C VAL A 82 4.14 -10.81 14.93
N TRP A 83 5.15 -9.95 14.76
CA TRP A 83 6.44 -10.29 14.15
C TRP A 83 7.12 -11.54 14.74
N PRO A 84 7.21 -11.73 16.07
CA PRO A 84 7.84 -12.93 16.64
C PRO A 84 7.14 -14.25 16.27
N LEU A 85 5.86 -14.20 15.93
CA LEU A 85 5.05 -15.36 15.54
C LEU A 85 4.99 -15.57 14.03
N ALA A 86 5.19 -14.50 13.25
CA ALA A 86 4.94 -14.48 11.82
C ALA A 86 6.18 -14.47 10.94
N ARG A 87 7.32 -13.99 11.45
CA ARG A 87 8.57 -13.95 10.68
C ARG A 87 8.98 -15.36 10.27
N SER A 88 9.52 -15.48 9.06
CA SER A 88 10.16 -16.73 8.65
C SER A 88 11.47 -16.95 9.41
N GLU A 89 11.76 -18.19 9.79
CA GLU A 89 12.88 -18.55 10.68
C GLU A 89 14.24 -18.06 10.18
N ASP A 90 14.46 -18.15 8.86
CA ASP A 90 15.72 -17.81 8.19
C ASP A 90 15.84 -16.33 7.79
N VAL A 91 14.84 -15.50 8.09
CA VAL A 91 14.85 -14.08 7.69
C VAL A 91 15.44 -13.22 8.78
N GLU A 92 16.59 -12.61 8.46
CA GLU A 92 17.12 -11.43 9.14
C GLU A 92 16.68 -10.17 8.37
N LEU A 93 15.87 -9.33 9.01
CA LEU A 93 15.15 -8.25 8.33
C LEU A 93 16.10 -7.16 7.82
N ALA A 94 17.17 -6.82 8.54
CA ALA A 94 18.13 -5.82 8.07
C ALA A 94 18.86 -6.30 6.80
N SER A 95 19.28 -7.56 6.76
CA SER A 95 19.89 -8.21 5.61
C SER A 95 18.95 -8.23 4.40
N LEU A 96 17.67 -8.57 4.61
CA LEU A 96 16.66 -8.50 3.55
C LEU A 96 16.51 -7.09 2.98
N LEU A 97 16.40 -6.07 3.85
CA LEU A 97 16.29 -4.66 3.41
C LEU A 97 17.55 -4.20 2.66
N ASN A 98 18.74 -4.62 3.10
CA ASN A 98 19.99 -4.34 2.40
C ASN A 98 20.04 -5.01 1.03
N ARG A 99 19.65 -6.29 0.93
CA ARG A 99 19.56 -7.01 -0.35
C ARG A 99 18.65 -6.28 -1.34
N LEU A 100 17.52 -5.80 -0.85
CA LEU A 100 16.52 -5.06 -1.63
C LEU A 100 16.89 -3.60 -1.97
N SER A 101 18.13 -3.18 -1.67
CA SER A 101 18.64 -1.83 -1.91
C SER A 101 17.92 -0.71 -1.13
N ILE A 102 17.31 -1.04 0.01
CA ILE A 102 16.58 -0.10 0.90
C ILE A 102 17.08 -0.13 2.35
N GLY A 103 18.23 -0.73 2.60
CA GLY A 103 18.92 -0.67 3.89
C GLY A 103 19.87 0.54 4.03
N GLY A 104 20.57 0.63 5.17
CA GLY A 104 21.57 1.68 5.42
C GLY A 104 21.02 3.11 5.29
N HIS A 105 21.74 3.98 4.57
CA HIS A 105 21.33 5.38 4.34
C HIS A 105 20.16 5.51 3.36
N TRP A 106 20.03 4.58 2.39
CA TRP A 106 18.92 4.56 1.44
C TRP A 106 17.58 4.30 2.11
N ARG A 107 17.57 3.63 3.27
CA ARG A 107 16.38 3.43 4.10
C ARG A 107 15.65 4.73 4.38
N PHE A 108 16.37 5.76 4.84
CA PHE A 108 15.74 7.03 5.20
C PHE A 108 15.09 7.69 3.97
N VAL A 109 15.81 7.69 2.84
CA VAL A 109 15.30 8.24 1.57
C VAL A 109 14.06 7.45 1.10
N PHE A 110 14.11 6.12 1.20
CA PHE A 110 13.00 5.25 0.82
C PHE A 110 11.77 5.49 1.71
N VAL A 111 11.95 5.56 3.03
CA VAL A 111 10.85 5.84 3.97
C VAL A 111 10.21 7.20 3.69
N VAL A 112 11.00 8.26 3.51
CA VAL A 112 10.47 9.60 3.19
C VAL A 112 9.70 9.57 1.86
N TYR A 113 10.25 8.90 0.85
CA TYR A 113 9.60 8.75 -0.44
C TYR A 113 8.28 7.99 -0.33
N SER A 114 8.28 6.85 0.35
CA SER A 114 7.09 6.03 0.57
C SER A 114 6.02 6.84 1.30
N ILE A 115 6.31 7.46 2.43
CA ILE A 115 5.32 8.23 3.21
C ILE A 115 4.71 9.39 2.40
N ALA A 116 5.51 10.08 1.57
CA ALA A 116 5.05 11.28 0.87
C ALA A 116 4.39 10.99 -0.48
N VAL A 117 4.97 10.09 -1.27
CA VAL A 117 4.59 9.86 -2.67
C VAL A 117 3.65 8.66 -2.82
N ASN A 118 3.90 7.58 -2.08
CA ASN A 118 3.15 6.33 -2.24
C ASN A 118 1.65 6.51 -1.92
N PRO A 119 1.24 7.02 -0.73
CA PRO A 119 -0.17 7.24 -0.42
C PRO A 119 -0.89 8.13 -1.43
N LEU A 120 -0.21 9.15 -1.97
CA LEU A 120 -0.81 10.05 -2.94
C LEU A 120 -1.14 9.32 -4.24
N LEU A 121 -0.18 8.59 -4.81
CA LEU A 121 -0.35 7.89 -6.08
C LEU A 121 -1.28 6.68 -5.92
N GLU A 122 -1.13 5.91 -4.85
CA GLU A 122 -1.97 4.75 -4.60
C GLU A 122 -3.42 5.14 -4.36
N GLU A 123 -3.73 6.09 -3.48
CA GLU A 123 -5.13 6.45 -3.21
C GLU A 123 -5.80 7.13 -4.41
N THR A 124 -5.06 7.94 -5.17
CA THR A 124 -5.61 8.52 -6.41
C THR A 124 -5.86 7.44 -7.47
N PHE A 125 -4.99 6.43 -7.60
CA PHE A 125 -5.17 5.34 -8.54
C PHE A 125 -6.28 4.37 -8.11
N TRP A 126 -6.20 3.81 -6.91
CA TRP A 126 -7.12 2.78 -6.45
C TRP A 126 -8.54 3.34 -6.27
N ARG A 127 -8.69 4.42 -5.49
CA ARG A 127 -10.03 5.00 -5.21
C ARG A 127 -10.54 5.85 -6.36
N GLY A 128 -9.62 6.54 -7.02
CA GLY A 128 -9.96 7.46 -8.07
C GLY A 128 -10.20 6.79 -9.41
N PHE A 129 -9.40 5.79 -9.81
CA PHE A 129 -9.47 5.19 -11.14
C PHE A 129 -10.01 3.76 -11.15
N ILE A 130 -9.51 2.87 -10.30
CA ILE A 130 -9.88 1.45 -10.33
C ILE A 130 -11.29 1.22 -9.75
N ASP A 131 -11.54 1.78 -8.57
CA ASP A 131 -12.72 1.46 -7.77
C ASP A 131 -14.06 1.84 -8.40
N GLY A 132 -15.09 1.11 -7.97
CA GLY A 132 -16.49 1.31 -8.33
C GLY A 132 -17.40 1.55 -7.10
N PRO A 133 -18.66 1.95 -7.31
CA PRO A 133 -19.59 2.37 -6.25
C PRO A 133 -20.23 1.21 -5.46
N SER A 134 -19.46 0.18 -5.10
CA SER A 134 -19.98 -0.97 -4.34
C SER A 134 -20.17 -0.64 -2.85
N LYS A 135 -21.25 -1.14 -2.23
CA LYS A 135 -21.43 -1.09 -0.76
C LYS A 135 -20.65 -2.19 -0.02
N TRP A 136 -20.24 -3.24 -0.73
CA TRP A 136 -19.54 -4.40 -0.19
C TRP A 136 -18.10 -4.46 -0.70
N PRO A 137 -17.20 -5.20 -0.03
CA PRO A 137 -15.88 -5.52 -0.58
C PRO A 137 -16.00 -6.05 -2.01
N ASN A 138 -15.08 -5.65 -2.88
CA ASN A 138 -15.11 -6.01 -4.29
C ASN A 138 -13.72 -6.52 -4.77
N TRP A 139 -13.65 -6.85 -6.06
CA TRP A 139 -12.42 -7.37 -6.66
C TRP A 139 -11.25 -6.39 -6.65
N ALA A 140 -11.49 -5.08 -6.65
CA ALA A 140 -10.45 -4.06 -6.62
C ALA A 140 -9.83 -3.97 -5.21
N ASP A 141 -10.64 -4.10 -4.16
CA ASP A 141 -10.17 -4.21 -2.77
C ASP A 141 -9.26 -5.45 -2.61
N ALA A 142 -9.66 -6.58 -3.21
CA ALA A 142 -8.86 -7.81 -3.23
C ALA A 142 -7.59 -7.69 -4.08
N ALA A 143 -7.66 -7.04 -5.25
CA ALA A 143 -6.51 -6.83 -6.12
C ALA A 143 -5.46 -5.94 -5.44
N PHE A 144 -5.90 -4.90 -4.73
CA PHE A 144 -5.05 -4.05 -3.89
C PHE A 144 -4.34 -4.87 -2.82
N ALA A 145 -5.08 -5.67 -2.05
CA ALA A 145 -4.49 -6.48 -1.00
C ALA A 145 -3.51 -7.53 -1.55
N GLY A 146 -3.86 -8.17 -2.67
CA GLY A 146 -3.11 -9.29 -3.20
C GLY A 146 -1.72 -8.92 -3.75
N TYR A 147 -1.51 -7.72 -4.30
CA TYR A 147 -0.17 -7.37 -4.81
C TYR A 147 0.85 -7.14 -3.69
N HIS A 148 0.39 -6.87 -2.46
CA HIS A 148 1.25 -6.73 -1.30
C HIS A 148 1.74 -8.08 -0.75
N VAL A 149 0.97 -9.16 -1.00
CA VAL A 149 1.28 -10.50 -0.47
C VAL A 149 2.68 -10.99 -0.91
N PRO A 150 3.08 -10.90 -2.20
CA PRO A 150 4.45 -11.24 -2.60
C PRO A 150 5.53 -10.46 -1.84
N VAL A 151 5.35 -9.16 -1.58
CA VAL A 151 6.35 -8.40 -0.80
C VAL A 151 6.45 -8.94 0.63
N ALA A 152 5.31 -9.21 1.26
CA ALA A 152 5.27 -9.74 2.62
C ALA A 152 5.86 -11.15 2.72
N MET A 153 5.60 -12.02 1.74
CA MET A 153 6.15 -13.38 1.67
C MET A 153 7.68 -13.44 1.65
N MET A 154 8.37 -12.32 1.42
CA MET A 154 9.83 -12.26 1.56
C MET A 154 10.30 -12.24 3.02
N ALA A 155 9.40 -11.92 3.95
CA ALA A 155 9.72 -11.68 5.36
C ALA A 155 8.89 -12.51 6.36
N ILE A 156 7.66 -12.88 6.00
CA ILE A 156 6.74 -13.63 6.88
C ILE A 156 6.32 -14.95 6.25
N ASP A 157 5.95 -15.91 7.10
CA ASP A 157 5.48 -17.22 6.66
C ASP A 157 4.17 -17.14 5.90
N PHE A 158 3.99 -18.07 4.96
CA PHE A 158 2.82 -18.10 4.07
C PHE A 158 1.48 -18.12 4.80
N LEU A 159 1.36 -18.82 5.94
CA LEU A 159 0.13 -18.85 6.72
C LEU A 159 -0.28 -17.48 7.26
N TRP A 160 0.69 -16.61 7.55
CA TRP A 160 0.45 -15.23 8.02
C TRP A 160 0.13 -14.26 6.89
N CYS A 161 0.36 -14.65 5.63
CA CYS A 161 -0.08 -13.87 4.48
C CYS A 161 -1.61 -13.86 4.32
N VAL A 162 -2.30 -14.90 4.81
CA VAL A 162 -3.78 -14.98 4.78
C VAL A 162 -4.43 -13.88 5.63
N PRO A 163 -4.15 -13.75 6.94
CA PRO A 163 -4.70 -12.65 7.73
C PRO A 163 -4.24 -11.28 7.21
N LEU A 164 -2.98 -11.15 6.77
CA LEU A 164 -2.49 -9.91 6.14
C LEU A 164 -3.36 -9.49 4.94
N PHE A 165 -3.65 -10.43 4.03
CA PHE A 165 -4.49 -10.18 2.87
C PHE A 165 -5.87 -9.65 3.27
N PHE A 166 -6.54 -10.30 4.24
CA PHE A 166 -7.85 -9.86 4.68
C PHE A 166 -7.81 -8.50 5.40
N THR A 167 -6.77 -8.22 6.17
CA THR A 167 -6.56 -6.91 6.80
C THR A 167 -6.39 -5.80 5.75
N LEU A 168 -5.55 -6.02 4.74
CA LEU A 168 -5.34 -5.04 3.67
C LEU A 168 -6.58 -4.87 2.79
N MET A 169 -7.32 -5.95 2.51
CA MET A 169 -8.57 -5.89 1.77
C MET A 169 -9.63 -5.09 2.55
N PHE A 170 -9.69 -5.27 3.87
CA PHE A 170 -10.57 -4.48 4.74
C PHE A 170 -10.16 -3.00 4.78
N ALA A 171 -8.87 -2.69 4.88
CA ALA A 171 -8.37 -1.32 4.81
C ALA A 171 -8.74 -0.65 3.48
N ALA A 172 -8.54 -1.34 2.36
CA ALA A 172 -8.92 -0.85 1.03
C ALA A 172 -10.41 -0.58 0.92
N TYR A 173 -11.23 -1.50 1.42
CA TYR A 173 -12.68 -1.34 1.51
C TYR A 173 -13.05 -0.09 2.32
N LEU A 174 -12.45 0.12 3.50
CA LEU A 174 -12.72 1.29 4.35
C LEU A 174 -12.35 2.61 3.66
N TYR A 175 -11.20 2.66 3.00
CA TYR A 175 -10.76 3.86 2.27
C TYR A 175 -11.70 4.17 1.10
N ARG A 176 -12.13 3.14 0.37
CA ARG A 176 -13.12 3.27 -0.69
C ARG A 176 -14.47 3.76 -0.18
N GLN A 177 -15.00 3.20 0.91
CA GLN A 177 -16.25 3.69 1.51
C GLN A 177 -16.11 5.14 1.98
N THR A 178 -14.98 5.49 2.57
CA THR A 178 -14.70 6.87 3.01
C THR A 178 -14.70 7.83 1.81
N TYR A 179 -14.03 7.46 0.72
CA TYR A 179 -14.04 8.23 -0.54
C TYR A 179 -15.45 8.40 -1.11
N LEU A 180 -16.23 7.31 -1.19
CA LEU A 180 -17.59 7.34 -1.71
C LEU A 180 -18.54 8.18 -0.85
N HIS A 181 -18.38 8.13 0.47
CA HIS A 181 -19.24 8.86 1.41
C HIS A 181 -18.93 10.35 1.49
N LEU A 182 -17.65 10.73 1.49
CA LEU A 182 -17.20 12.11 1.70
C LEU A 182 -16.85 12.84 0.40
N GLY A 183 -16.78 12.14 -0.73
CA GLY A 183 -16.56 12.73 -2.06
C GLY A 183 -15.14 13.26 -2.30
N GLY A 184 -14.15 12.82 -1.50
CA GLY A 184 -12.77 13.27 -1.63
C GLY A 184 -11.77 12.32 -0.98
N LEU A 185 -10.49 12.56 -1.26
CA LEU A 185 -9.39 11.65 -0.92
C LEU A 185 -8.58 12.08 0.30
N ALA A 186 -8.92 13.20 0.95
CA ALA A 186 -8.11 13.73 2.05
C ALA A 186 -7.96 12.70 3.18
N LEU A 187 -9.04 12.00 3.53
CA LEU A 187 -9.01 11.00 4.60
C LEU A 187 -8.31 9.70 4.21
N PRO A 188 -8.60 9.04 3.07
CA PRO A 188 -7.80 7.93 2.59
C PRO A 188 -6.30 8.27 2.53
N TYR A 189 -5.94 9.39 1.91
CA TYR A 189 -4.55 9.84 1.75
C TYR A 189 -3.84 10.01 3.10
N LEU A 190 -4.41 10.80 4.01
CA LEU A 190 -3.76 11.09 5.29
C LEU A 190 -3.74 9.87 6.23
N SER A 191 -4.78 9.02 6.20
CA SER A 191 -4.77 7.78 6.97
C SER A 191 -3.72 6.80 6.46
N HIS A 192 -3.59 6.66 5.14
CA HIS A 192 -2.58 5.82 4.52
C HIS A 192 -1.17 6.34 4.85
N LEU A 193 -0.94 7.66 4.74
CA LEU A 193 0.32 8.29 5.17
C LEU A 193 0.66 7.96 6.63
N ILE A 194 -0.31 8.00 7.55
CA ILE A 194 -0.11 7.64 8.96
C ILE A 194 0.19 6.15 9.13
N ALA A 195 -0.47 5.28 8.37
CA ALA A 195 -0.18 3.86 8.36
C ALA A 195 1.26 3.59 7.87
N ASP A 196 1.70 4.24 6.79
CA ASP A 196 3.06 4.11 6.25
C ASP A 196 4.12 4.57 7.24
N ILE A 197 3.88 5.67 7.97
CA ILE A 197 4.76 6.11 9.06
C ILE A 197 4.85 5.03 10.15
N SER A 198 3.69 4.50 10.59
CA SER A 198 3.64 3.50 11.66
C SER A 198 4.35 2.21 11.26
N ILE A 199 4.06 1.69 10.06
CA ILE A 199 4.67 0.47 9.49
C ILE A 199 6.17 0.66 9.30
N SER A 200 6.60 1.77 8.68
CA SER A 200 8.02 2.04 8.43
C SER A 200 8.82 2.18 9.73
N THR A 201 8.21 2.76 10.77
CA THR A 201 8.80 2.87 12.10
C THR A 201 8.94 1.49 12.75
N ALA A 202 7.89 0.66 12.70
CA ALA A 202 7.92 -0.70 13.21
C ALA A 202 8.99 -1.56 12.52
N ILE A 203 9.04 -1.53 11.18
CA ILE A 203 10.06 -2.26 10.40
C ILE A 203 11.46 -1.77 10.76
N SER A 204 11.67 -0.45 10.88
CA SER A 204 12.97 0.11 11.25
C SER A 204 13.40 -0.29 12.66
N TRP A 205 12.45 -0.32 13.60
CA TRP A 205 12.69 -0.78 14.97
C TRP A 205 13.07 -2.26 15.00
N ILE A 206 12.32 -3.11 14.29
CA ILE A 206 12.57 -4.56 14.26
C ILE A 206 13.94 -4.86 13.61
N ALA A 207 14.27 -4.19 12.51
CA ALA A 207 15.48 -4.47 11.75
C ALA A 207 16.75 -3.89 12.41
N TYR A 208 16.66 -2.74 13.08
CA TYR A 208 17.86 -1.99 13.51
C TYR A 208 17.80 -1.49 14.96
N GLY A 209 16.67 -1.67 15.64
CA GLY A 209 16.60 -1.44 17.08
C GLY A 209 17.49 -2.46 17.77
N ALA A 210 18.30 -1.99 18.72
CA ALA A 210 19.12 -2.87 19.54
C ALA A 210 18.21 -3.83 20.32
N ALA A 211 18.13 -5.07 19.85
CA ALA A 211 17.69 -6.21 20.64
C ALA A 211 18.91 -6.80 21.36
#